data_AF-H3APT9-F1
#
_entry.id   AF-H3APT9-F1
#
_cell.length_a   1.000
_cell.length_b   1.000
_cell.length_c   1.000
_cell.angle_alpha   90.00
_cell.angle_beta   90.00
_cell.angle_gamma   90.00
#
_symmetry.space_group_name_H-M   'P 1'
#
loop_
_entity.id
_entity.type
_entity.pdbx_description
1 polymer ?
#
loop_
_entity_poly.entity_id
_entity_poly.type
_entity_poly.pdbx_seq_one_letter_code
_entity_poly.pdbx_strand_id
1 'polypeptide(L)'
;SLHESNFSLYIDTLDQLMPWFFALDHVNYAHWLPVHIQDMVALKETHRTVLDEFQKGNFVVQQSTHSFLLIALDQSHEQTNKYIKGEGGLTENTAALRRWMVAGPEVARVVAEFEESMGGEESSGGHHEQVPHMQASFAKDVKALVAAFKETFEEYAESNFIPYVKSQLEDVQRLDVIWDQYPANSLKVQAQEGCGLGSRRCVSGKTAIPRNWAGFLCNNQNKTELFCFLSEKLSEINVGRKELYTTHLDHVLTVHHSDSESKIRIEPCSHEEAGTQMLLHAARQGHSKLLLTTVDTDVVVLAMAQAHHLQVSELWLAFGVGKHYRFIPAHSISSSMGPEKATALPFFHALTGCDITLAFAGRGGKKAW
;
A
#
# COMPACT_ATOMS: atom_id res chain seq x y z
N SER A 1 -5.39 -25.28 15.29
CA SER A 1 -6.68 -25.70 14.67
C SER A 1 -6.49 -26.85 13.67
N LEU A 2 -6.00 -26.61 12.44
CA LEU A 2 -5.64 -27.65 11.47
C LEU A 2 -4.27 -28.29 11.76
N HIS A 3 -3.27 -27.46 12.02
CA HIS A 3 -1.88 -27.88 12.31
C HIS A 3 -1.69 -28.69 13.60
N GLU A 4 -2.73 -28.76 14.43
CA GLU A 4 -2.75 -29.45 15.73
C GLU A 4 -3.82 -30.54 15.78
N SER A 5 -4.49 -30.83 14.66
CA SER A 5 -5.61 -31.79 14.59
C SER A 5 -6.72 -31.51 15.61
N ASN A 6 -6.93 -30.25 16.00
CA ASN A 6 -7.91 -29.88 17.02
C ASN A 6 -9.20 -29.40 16.35
N PHE A 7 -10.18 -30.31 16.29
CA PHE A 7 -11.46 -30.07 15.61
C PHE A 7 -12.31 -28.98 16.26
N SER A 8 -12.34 -28.90 17.60
CA SER A 8 -13.08 -27.83 18.30
C SER A 8 -12.49 -26.47 17.98
N LEU A 9 -11.17 -26.34 18.08
CA LEU A 9 -10.47 -25.11 17.76
C LEU A 9 -10.61 -24.74 16.28
N TYR A 10 -10.75 -25.71 15.38
CA TYR A 10 -11.04 -25.49 13.97
C TYR A 10 -12.40 -24.82 13.77
N ILE A 11 -13.47 -25.35 14.36
CA ILE A 11 -14.80 -24.73 14.29
C ILE A 11 -14.77 -23.33 14.90
N ASP A 12 -14.20 -23.17 16.10
CA ASP A 12 -14.14 -21.89 16.82
C ASP A 12 -13.35 -20.82 16.02
N THR A 13 -12.29 -21.23 15.32
CA THR A 13 -11.51 -20.31 14.47
C THR A 13 -12.32 -19.87 13.25
N LEU A 14 -13.04 -20.80 12.60
CA LEU A 14 -13.87 -20.46 11.45
C LEU A 14 -15.01 -19.51 11.83
N ASP A 15 -15.64 -19.73 12.98
CA ASP A 15 -16.67 -18.83 13.51
C ASP A 15 -16.13 -17.42 13.79
N GLN A 16 -14.94 -17.31 14.38
CA GLN A 16 -14.27 -16.03 14.59
C GLN A 16 -13.82 -15.35 13.28
N LEU A 17 -13.53 -16.11 12.22
CA LEU A 17 -13.15 -15.59 10.91
C LEU A 17 -14.36 -15.10 10.09
N MET A 18 -15.57 -15.60 10.38
CA MET A 18 -16.78 -15.28 9.63
C MET A 18 -17.03 -13.77 9.46
N PRO A 19 -17.00 -12.92 10.52
CA PRO A 19 -17.20 -11.48 10.35
C PRO A 19 -16.18 -10.83 9.41
N TRP A 20 -14.97 -11.39 9.32
CA TRP A 20 -13.90 -10.86 8.49
C TRP A 20 -14.11 -11.15 7.01
N PHE A 21 -14.62 -12.33 6.64
CA PHE A 21 -14.95 -12.64 5.24
C PHE A 21 -16.06 -11.73 4.71
N PHE A 22 -17.05 -11.38 5.55
CA PHE A 22 -18.05 -10.36 5.22
C PHE A 22 -17.44 -8.98 5.09
N ALA A 23 -16.56 -8.60 6.02
CA ALA A 23 -15.98 -7.25 6.05
C ALA A 23 -14.88 -7.02 4.98
N LEU A 24 -14.35 -8.09 4.37
CA LEU A 24 -13.32 -8.08 3.33
C LEU A 24 -13.87 -8.41 1.93
N ASP A 25 -15.20 -8.46 1.77
CA ASP A 25 -15.87 -8.72 0.48
C ASP A 25 -15.47 -10.06 -0.19
N HIS A 26 -15.13 -11.06 0.63
CA HIS A 26 -14.87 -12.42 0.15
C HIS A 26 -16.19 -13.18 0.01
N VAL A 27 -17.00 -12.74 -0.95
CA VAL A 27 -18.42 -13.11 -1.10
C VAL A 27 -18.65 -14.64 -1.17
N ASN A 28 -17.76 -15.37 -1.85
CA ASN A 28 -17.85 -16.84 -1.94
C ASN A 28 -17.66 -17.51 -0.58
N TYR A 29 -16.68 -17.08 0.21
CA TYR A 29 -16.43 -17.62 1.55
C TYR A 29 -17.51 -17.17 2.53
N ALA A 30 -17.95 -15.92 2.46
CA ALA A 30 -19.00 -15.37 3.32
C ALA A 30 -20.35 -16.12 3.15
N HIS A 31 -20.68 -16.60 1.94
CA HIS A 31 -21.89 -17.38 1.71
C HIS A 31 -21.80 -18.83 2.21
N TRP A 32 -20.69 -19.52 1.96
CA TRP A 32 -20.57 -20.97 2.23
C TRP A 32 -20.05 -21.30 3.63
N LEU A 33 -19.30 -20.40 4.25
CA LEU A 33 -18.71 -20.65 5.56
C LEU A 33 -19.74 -20.85 6.68
N PRO A 34 -20.85 -20.07 6.77
CA PRO A 34 -21.89 -20.31 7.77
C PRO A 34 -22.55 -21.69 7.61
N VAL A 35 -22.79 -22.12 6.36
CA VAL A 35 -23.34 -23.44 6.05
C VAL A 35 -22.36 -24.54 6.48
N HIS A 36 -21.08 -24.38 6.15
CA HIS A 36 -20.04 -25.32 6.55
C HIS A 36 -19.90 -25.42 8.07
N ILE A 37 -19.89 -24.30 8.81
CA ILE A 37 -19.85 -24.30 10.28
C ILE A 37 -21.08 -25.02 10.84
N GLN A 38 -22.27 -24.72 10.32
CA GLN A 38 -23.51 -25.37 10.74
C GLN A 38 -23.45 -26.89 10.53
N ASP A 39 -22.99 -27.34 9.35
CA ASP A 39 -22.84 -28.76 9.04
C ASP A 39 -21.85 -29.44 10.00
N MET A 40 -20.71 -28.79 10.28
CA MET A 40 -19.71 -29.30 11.22
C MET A 40 -20.23 -29.42 12.66
N VAL A 41 -21.03 -28.46 13.12
CA VAL A 41 -21.67 -28.49 14.45
C VAL A 41 -22.78 -29.56 14.52
N ALA A 42 -23.55 -29.71 13.45
CA ALA A 42 -24.65 -30.67 13.35
C ALA A 42 -24.17 -32.14 13.28
N LEU A 43 -22.88 -32.41 13.06
CA LEU A 43 -22.31 -33.77 13.06
C LEU A 43 -22.61 -34.54 14.35
N LYS A 44 -22.73 -33.84 15.49
CA LYS A 44 -23.07 -34.45 16.79
C LYS A 44 -24.43 -35.15 16.78
N GLU A 45 -25.37 -34.64 15.98
CA GLU A 45 -26.74 -35.13 15.91
C GLU A 45 -26.97 -36.01 14.68
N THR A 46 -26.26 -35.73 13.59
CA THR A 46 -26.49 -36.38 12.30
C THR A 46 -25.55 -37.55 12.02
N HIS A 47 -24.27 -37.47 12.40
CA HIS A 47 -23.22 -38.42 12.01
C HIS A 47 -22.15 -38.59 13.09
N ARG A 48 -22.54 -39.19 14.22
CA ARG A 48 -21.70 -39.33 15.42
C ARG A 48 -20.38 -40.06 15.19
N THR A 49 -20.36 -41.07 14.31
CA THR A 49 -19.15 -41.81 13.95
C THR A 49 -18.11 -40.94 13.23
N VAL A 50 -18.55 -39.98 12.41
CA VAL A 50 -17.65 -39.03 11.73
C VAL A 50 -17.07 -38.04 12.73
N LEU A 51 -17.91 -37.56 13.66
CA LEU A 51 -17.46 -36.67 14.74
C LEU A 51 -16.38 -37.34 15.61
N ASP A 52 -16.55 -38.61 15.95
CA ASP A 52 -15.57 -39.36 16.75
C ASP A 52 -14.21 -39.44 16.05
N GLU A 53 -14.18 -39.62 14.72
CA GLU A 53 -12.95 -39.62 13.94
C GLU A 53 -12.34 -38.22 13.81
N PHE A 54 -13.15 -37.18 13.64
CA PHE A 54 -12.67 -35.80 13.60
C PHE A 54 -12.08 -35.36 14.94
N GLN A 55 -12.68 -35.77 16.06
CA GLN A 55 -12.13 -35.53 17.40
C GLN A 55 -10.81 -36.26 17.65
N LYS A 56 -10.57 -37.40 16.99
CA LYS A 56 -9.26 -38.09 17.00
C LYS A 56 -8.23 -37.40 16.11
N GLY A 57 -8.61 -36.36 15.35
CA GLY A 57 -7.73 -35.64 14.45
C GLY A 57 -7.75 -36.11 13.00
N ASN A 58 -8.60 -37.08 12.66
CA ASN A 58 -8.63 -37.73 11.34
C ASN A 58 -9.40 -36.91 10.28
N PHE A 59 -9.28 -35.58 10.35
CA PHE A 59 -9.80 -34.63 9.35
C PHE A 59 -8.68 -33.85 8.64
N VAL A 60 -7.43 -34.09 9.03
CA VAL A 60 -6.21 -33.52 8.48
C VAL A 60 -5.19 -34.64 8.24
N VAL A 61 -4.27 -34.43 7.31
CA VAL A 61 -3.24 -35.41 6.93
C VAL A 61 -1.87 -34.79 7.11
N GLN A 62 -0.91 -35.59 7.56
CA GLN A 62 0.48 -35.21 7.66
C GLN A 62 1.27 -35.93 6.56
N GLN A 63 1.81 -35.16 5.61
CA GLN A 63 2.62 -35.72 4.50
C GLN A 63 4.12 -35.82 4.84
N SER A 64 4.60 -35.18 5.90
CA SER A 64 6.03 -35.16 6.28
C SER A 64 6.25 -35.62 7.73
N THR A 65 7.48 -36.02 8.08
CA THR A 65 7.83 -36.49 9.42
C THR A 65 7.91 -35.37 10.48
N HIS A 66 7.83 -34.10 10.08
CA HIS A 66 7.99 -32.95 10.98
C HIS A 66 6.68 -32.47 11.63
N SER A 67 6.76 -32.08 12.90
CA SER A 67 5.62 -31.58 13.69
C SER A 67 5.03 -30.27 13.13
N PHE A 68 3.71 -30.08 13.31
CA PHE A 68 2.92 -28.89 12.89
C PHE A 68 2.66 -28.74 11.37
N LEU A 69 2.81 -29.79 10.57
CA LEU A 69 2.55 -29.77 9.11
C LEU A 69 1.29 -30.55 8.71
N LEU A 70 0.31 -30.64 9.60
CA LEU A 70 -1.00 -31.20 9.29
C LEU A 70 -1.75 -30.24 8.36
N ILE A 71 -2.12 -30.74 7.18
CA ILE A 71 -2.84 -30.00 6.15
C ILE A 71 -4.24 -30.57 5.94
N ALA A 72 -5.14 -29.76 5.41
CA ALA A 72 -6.46 -30.22 5.03
C ALA A 72 -6.37 -31.32 3.96
N LEU A 73 -7.29 -32.28 4.00
CA LEU A 73 -7.37 -33.40 3.04
C LEU A 73 -7.37 -32.92 1.58
N ASP A 74 -8.10 -31.83 1.28
CA ASP A 74 -8.18 -31.25 -0.07
C ASP A 74 -6.83 -30.67 -0.53
N GLN A 75 -6.13 -29.97 0.35
CA GLN A 75 -4.78 -29.44 0.07
C GLN A 75 -3.76 -30.57 -0.12
N SER A 76 -3.85 -31.64 0.68
CA SER A 76 -3.05 -32.86 0.52
C SER A 76 -3.30 -33.53 -0.85
N HIS A 77 -4.57 -33.62 -1.25
CA HIS A 77 -4.95 -34.11 -2.56
C HIS A 77 -4.45 -33.19 -3.68
N GLU A 78 -4.56 -31.87 -3.55
CA GLU A 78 -4.06 -30.92 -4.55
C GLU A 78 -2.54 -31.02 -4.75
N GLN A 79 -1.77 -31.13 -3.66
CA GLN A 79 -0.32 -31.35 -3.70
C GLN A 79 0.03 -32.69 -4.36
N THR A 80 -0.66 -33.77 -4.00
CA THR A 80 -0.47 -35.09 -4.63
C THR A 80 -0.79 -35.05 -6.12
N ASN A 81 -1.84 -34.33 -6.50
CA ASN A 81 -2.26 -34.17 -7.88
C ASN A 81 -1.24 -33.40 -8.72
N LYS A 82 -0.43 -32.52 -8.11
CA LYS A 82 0.59 -31.73 -8.80
C LYS A 82 1.68 -32.61 -9.45
N TYR A 83 2.04 -33.73 -8.84
CA TYR A 83 3.04 -34.65 -9.39
C TYR A 83 2.54 -35.43 -10.61
N ILE A 84 1.21 -35.51 -10.78
CA ILE A 84 0.57 -36.36 -11.80
C ILE A 84 -0.06 -35.51 -12.92
N LYS A 85 -0.42 -34.24 -12.64
CA LYS A 85 -0.97 -33.31 -13.64
C LYS A 85 0.13 -32.71 -14.52
N GLY A 86 0.08 -32.97 -15.83
CA GLY A 86 0.75 -32.14 -16.84
C GLY A 86 -0.03 -30.83 -17.12
N GLU A 87 0.43 -30.00 -18.07
CA GLU A 87 -0.13 -28.67 -18.39
C GLU A 87 -1.60 -28.64 -18.91
N GLY A 88 -2.35 -29.73 -18.83
CA GLY A 88 -3.77 -29.79 -19.18
C GLY A 88 -4.56 -30.45 -18.05
N GLY A 89 -5.59 -29.77 -17.55
CA GLY A 89 -6.45 -30.28 -16.49
C GLY A 89 -7.07 -31.66 -16.79
N LEU A 90 -7.63 -32.30 -15.75
CA LEU A 90 -8.36 -33.57 -15.88
C LEU A 90 -9.64 -33.35 -16.72
N THR A 91 -9.54 -33.58 -18.01
CA THR A 91 -10.70 -33.52 -18.92
C THR A 91 -11.49 -34.83 -18.87
N GLU A 92 -12.77 -34.73 -19.24
CA GLU A 92 -13.94 -35.63 -19.16
C GLU A 92 -13.79 -37.08 -19.68
N ASN A 93 -12.56 -37.53 -19.94
CA ASN A 93 -12.26 -38.87 -20.43
C ASN A 93 -12.17 -39.87 -19.27
N THR A 94 -13.19 -40.70 -19.13
CA THR A 94 -13.30 -41.76 -18.09
C THR A 94 -12.16 -42.79 -18.13
N ALA A 95 -11.52 -43.03 -19.28
CA ALA A 95 -10.36 -43.91 -19.37
C ALA A 95 -9.07 -43.24 -18.84
N ALA A 96 -8.91 -41.94 -19.07
CA ALA A 96 -7.82 -41.14 -18.49
C ALA A 96 -7.99 -41.02 -16.97
N LEU A 97 -9.21 -40.77 -16.49
CA LEU A 97 -9.56 -40.76 -15.07
C LEU A 97 -9.27 -42.12 -14.40
N ARG A 98 -9.64 -43.24 -15.03
CA ARG A 98 -9.36 -44.59 -14.49
C ARG A 98 -7.87 -44.90 -14.43
N ARG A 99 -7.10 -44.57 -15.47
CA ARG A 99 -5.63 -44.72 -15.42
C ARG A 99 -5.02 -43.85 -14.33
N TRP A 100 -5.54 -42.64 -14.15
CA TRP A 100 -5.11 -41.71 -13.11
C TRP A 100 -5.39 -42.25 -11.70
N MET A 101 -6.61 -42.74 -11.43
CA MET A 101 -6.99 -43.30 -10.13
C MET A 101 -6.21 -44.56 -9.75
N VAL A 102 -5.81 -45.38 -10.73
CA VAL A 102 -5.15 -46.67 -10.48
C VAL A 102 -3.62 -46.58 -10.55
N ALA A 103 -3.08 -45.83 -11.51
CA ALA A 103 -1.63 -45.73 -11.72
C ALA A 103 -0.99 -44.52 -11.03
N GLY A 104 -1.75 -43.47 -10.72
CA GLY A 104 -1.23 -42.25 -10.10
C GLY A 104 -0.54 -42.48 -8.75
N PRO A 105 -1.21 -43.16 -7.79
CA PRO A 105 -0.59 -43.50 -6.50
C PRO A 105 0.69 -44.33 -6.65
N GLU A 106 0.73 -45.22 -7.65
CA GLU A 106 1.85 -46.13 -7.84
C GLU A 106 3.05 -45.45 -8.54
N VAL A 107 2.78 -44.52 -9.46
CA VAL A 107 3.83 -43.65 -10.02
C VAL A 107 4.39 -42.73 -8.95
N ALA A 108 3.55 -42.15 -8.09
CA ALA A 108 4.00 -41.33 -6.97
C ALA A 108 4.87 -42.13 -5.99
N ARG A 109 4.49 -43.38 -5.68
CA ARG A 109 5.30 -44.30 -4.85
C ARG A 109 6.68 -44.54 -5.47
N VAL A 110 6.75 -44.88 -6.76
CA VAL A 110 8.01 -45.18 -7.44
C VAL A 110 8.92 -43.94 -7.53
N VAL A 111 8.35 -42.75 -7.74
CA VAL A 111 9.13 -41.49 -7.75
C VAL A 111 9.68 -41.21 -6.36
N ALA A 112 8.88 -41.34 -5.30
CA ALA A 112 9.32 -41.15 -3.93
C ALA A 112 10.45 -42.13 -3.54
N GLU A 113 10.29 -43.43 -3.86
CA GLU A 113 11.33 -44.45 -3.63
C GLU A 113 12.62 -44.16 -4.41
N PHE A 114 12.50 -43.63 -5.62
CA PHE A 114 13.65 -43.24 -6.44
C PHE A 114 14.37 -42.02 -5.85
N GLU A 115 13.64 -41.00 -5.40
CA GLU A 115 14.20 -39.81 -4.75
C GLU A 115 14.91 -40.16 -3.43
N GLU A 116 14.30 -41.01 -2.61
CA GLU A 116 14.88 -41.52 -1.35
C GLU A 116 16.17 -42.32 -1.59
N SER A 117 16.22 -43.08 -2.70
CA SER A 117 17.43 -43.82 -3.10
C SER A 117 18.58 -42.93 -3.61
N MET A 118 18.30 -41.68 -3.98
CA MET A 118 19.23 -40.77 -4.67
C MET A 118 19.82 -39.66 -3.77
N GLY A 119 19.35 -39.48 -2.52
CA GLY A 119 19.91 -38.43 -1.65
C GLY A 119 19.55 -38.47 -0.16
N GLY A 120 20.57 -38.75 0.67
CA GLY A 120 20.93 -38.06 1.93
C GLY A 120 19.98 -38.14 3.14
N GLU A 121 20.50 -38.65 4.27
CA GLU A 121 19.88 -38.59 5.60
C GLU A 121 19.10 -37.29 5.83
N GLU A 122 17.77 -37.39 5.97
CA GLU A 122 16.92 -36.26 6.36
C GLU A 122 17.44 -35.71 7.69
N SER A 123 17.96 -34.47 7.66
CA SER A 123 18.39 -33.79 8.87
C SER A 123 17.19 -33.65 9.80
N SER A 124 17.26 -34.24 10.98
CA SER A 124 16.27 -34.16 12.07
C SER A 124 16.20 -32.77 12.72
N GLY A 125 16.32 -31.69 11.93
CA GLY A 125 16.18 -30.32 12.37
C GLY A 125 14.70 -29.96 12.49
N GLY A 126 14.33 -29.30 13.59
CA GLY A 126 12.98 -28.74 13.76
C GLY A 126 12.63 -27.80 12.60
N HIS A 127 11.34 -27.75 12.24
CA HIS A 127 10.85 -26.94 11.14
C HIS A 127 11.21 -25.46 11.32
N HIS A 128 11.47 -24.73 10.22
CA HIS A 128 11.90 -23.32 10.28
C HIS A 128 10.93 -22.40 11.07
N GLU A 129 9.64 -22.72 11.09
CA GLU A 129 8.62 -22.01 11.89
C GLU A 129 8.67 -22.30 13.39
N GLN A 130 9.37 -23.36 13.82
CA GLN A 130 9.59 -23.70 15.23
C GLN A 130 10.73 -22.88 15.85
N VAL A 131 11.45 -22.09 15.05
CA VAL A 131 12.55 -21.27 15.57
C VAL A 131 11.96 -20.05 16.28
N PRO A 132 12.37 -19.75 17.54
CA PRO A 132 11.79 -18.66 18.34
C PRO A 132 11.77 -17.29 17.64
N HIS A 133 12.75 -17.02 16.76
CA HIS A 133 12.79 -15.77 16.00
C HIS A 133 11.66 -15.66 14.97
N MET A 134 11.29 -16.75 14.30
CA MET A 134 10.17 -16.77 13.33
C MET A 134 8.84 -16.59 14.05
N GLN A 135 8.66 -17.23 15.20
CA GLN A 135 7.46 -17.05 16.03
C GLN A 135 7.32 -15.62 16.55
N ALA A 136 8.43 -15.00 16.97
CA ALA A 136 8.44 -13.59 17.37
C ALA A 136 8.11 -12.65 16.21
N SER A 137 8.65 -12.92 15.01
CA SER A 137 8.31 -12.15 13.80
C SER A 137 6.85 -12.29 13.45
N PHE A 138 6.32 -13.51 13.40
CA PHE A 138 4.91 -13.76 13.12
C PHE A 138 3.99 -13.06 14.13
N ALA A 139 4.29 -13.12 15.42
CA ALA A 139 3.53 -12.42 16.45
C ALA A 139 3.60 -10.89 16.29
N LYS A 140 4.74 -10.35 15.84
CA LYS A 140 4.90 -8.93 15.50
C LYS A 140 4.04 -8.57 14.28
N ASP A 141 4.07 -9.39 13.25
CA ASP A 141 3.33 -9.16 11.99
C ASP A 141 1.82 -9.22 12.21
N VAL A 142 1.33 -10.18 13.03
CA VAL A 142 -0.07 -10.25 13.44
C VAL A 142 -0.49 -9.01 14.24
N LYS A 143 0.35 -8.51 15.15
CA LYS A 143 0.06 -7.28 15.91
C LYS A 143 0.03 -6.05 15.00
N ALA A 144 0.97 -5.94 14.06
CA ALA A 144 1.00 -4.85 13.08
C ALA A 144 -0.25 -4.88 12.19
N LEU A 145 -0.66 -6.07 11.74
CA LEU A 145 -1.87 -6.27 10.95
C LEU A 145 -3.14 -5.86 11.74
N VAL A 146 -3.27 -6.27 13.01
CA VAL A 146 -4.41 -5.90 13.86
C VAL A 146 -4.46 -4.40 14.15
N ALA A 147 -3.30 -3.75 14.33
CA ALA A 147 -3.22 -2.30 14.51
C ALA A 147 -3.68 -1.55 13.24
N ALA A 148 -3.24 -2.00 12.06
CA ALA A 148 -3.65 -1.43 10.78
C ALA A 148 -5.17 -1.53 10.53
N PHE A 149 -5.87 -2.51 11.14
CA PHE A 149 -7.32 -2.66 11.01
C PHE A 149 -8.14 -1.73 11.92
N LYS A 150 -7.51 -1.06 12.90
CA LYS A 150 -8.21 -0.21 13.90
C LYS A 150 -7.82 1.26 13.85
N GLU A 151 -6.87 1.62 12.99
CA GLU A 151 -6.28 2.96 12.98
C GLU A 151 -7.31 4.03 12.58
N THR A 152 -7.50 4.99 13.48
CA THR A 152 -8.26 6.21 13.23
C THR A 152 -7.38 7.27 12.56
N PHE A 153 -7.99 8.29 11.96
CA PHE A 153 -7.21 9.39 11.37
C PHE A 153 -6.33 10.11 12.42
N GLU A 154 -6.77 10.17 13.68
CA GLU A 154 -5.96 10.70 14.80
C GLU A 154 -4.71 9.83 15.03
N GLU A 155 -4.90 8.52 15.22
CA GLU A 155 -3.80 7.59 15.49
C GLU A 155 -2.77 7.59 14.35
N TYR A 156 -3.23 7.68 13.09
CA TYR A 156 -2.35 7.82 11.93
C TYR A 156 -1.58 9.14 11.95
N ALA A 157 -2.25 10.25 12.26
CA ALA A 157 -1.61 11.55 12.34
C ALA A 157 -0.50 11.55 13.39
N GLU A 158 -0.79 11.03 14.59
CA GLU A 158 0.14 11.01 15.73
C GLU A 158 1.28 9.99 15.55
N SER A 159 0.98 8.79 15.03
CA SER A 159 1.93 7.67 15.01
C SER A 159 2.80 7.62 13.76
N ASN A 160 2.32 8.15 12.63
CA ASN A 160 3.00 8.04 11.34
C ASN A 160 3.32 9.40 10.73
N PHE A 161 2.30 10.24 10.53
CA PHE A 161 2.44 11.47 9.75
C PHE A 161 3.29 12.54 10.46
N ILE A 162 2.97 12.89 11.71
CA ILE A 162 3.71 13.89 12.48
C ILE A 162 5.17 13.47 12.70
N PRO A 163 5.48 12.22 13.11
CA PRO A 163 6.87 11.76 13.22
C PRO A 163 7.63 11.87 11.90
N TYR A 164 7.00 11.53 10.78
CA TYR A 164 7.60 11.70 9.46
C TYR A 164 7.92 13.18 9.17
N VAL A 165 6.95 14.09 9.36
CA VAL A 165 7.17 15.54 9.14
C VAL A 165 8.27 16.08 10.06
N LYS A 166 8.32 15.65 11.32
CA LYS A 166 9.39 16.01 12.25
C LYS A 166 10.76 15.53 11.78
N SER A 167 10.86 14.31 11.26
CA SER A 167 12.12 13.78 10.70
C SER A 167 12.60 14.62 9.51
N GLN A 168 11.69 15.04 8.62
CA GLN A 168 12.03 15.92 7.50
C GLN A 168 12.46 17.31 7.97
N LEU A 169 11.94 17.77 9.11
CA LEU A 169 12.29 19.04 9.71
C LEU A 169 13.65 19.00 10.42
N GLU A 170 14.24 17.83 10.75
CA GLU A 170 15.51 17.71 11.50
C GLU A 170 16.69 18.41 10.80
N ASP A 171 16.79 18.29 9.49
CA ASP A 171 17.92 18.79 8.69
C ASP A 171 17.69 20.19 8.10
N VAL A 172 16.51 20.77 8.31
CA VAL A 172 16.14 22.07 7.72
C VAL A 172 15.71 23.07 8.78
N GLN A 173 15.86 24.36 8.47
CA GLN A 173 15.37 25.46 9.31
C GLN A 173 13.87 25.70 9.11
N ARG A 174 13.38 25.45 7.88
CA ARG A 174 12.00 25.64 7.46
C ARG A 174 11.53 24.47 6.61
N LEU A 175 10.31 24.02 6.87
CA LEU A 175 9.61 23.01 6.07
C LEU A 175 8.22 23.53 5.67
N ASP A 176 7.87 23.34 4.40
CA ASP A 176 6.57 23.70 3.85
C ASP A 176 5.86 22.42 3.38
N VAL A 177 4.70 22.12 3.96
CA VAL A 177 3.82 21.01 3.58
C VAL A 177 2.70 21.57 2.71
N ILE A 178 2.61 21.12 1.46
CA ILE A 178 1.74 21.74 0.45
C ILE A 178 0.78 20.69 -0.09
N TRP A 179 -0.49 21.04 -0.15
CA TRP A 179 -1.59 20.16 -0.55
C TRP A 179 -2.26 20.63 -1.83
N ASP A 180 -2.82 19.70 -2.60
CA ASP A 180 -3.72 20.05 -3.71
C ASP A 180 -5.01 20.70 -3.18
N GLN A 181 -5.59 21.57 -4.00
CA GLN A 181 -6.91 22.14 -3.78
C GLN A 181 -7.91 21.61 -4.80
N TYR A 182 -9.15 21.46 -4.37
CA TYR A 182 -10.24 20.94 -5.20
C TYR A 182 -11.46 21.87 -5.15
N PRO A 183 -11.37 23.11 -5.70
CA PRO A 183 -12.50 24.02 -5.74
C PRO A 183 -13.63 23.43 -6.61
N ALA A 184 -14.88 23.81 -6.35
CA ALA A 184 -16.05 23.20 -7.00
C ALA A 184 -16.07 23.33 -8.53
N ASN A 185 -15.37 24.34 -9.09
CA ASN A 185 -15.23 24.61 -10.52
C ASN A 185 -13.90 24.09 -11.12
N SER A 186 -13.17 23.23 -10.41
CA SER A 186 -11.90 22.66 -10.86
C SER A 186 -12.07 21.70 -12.05
N LEU A 187 -11.06 21.68 -12.93
CA LEU A 187 -10.96 20.70 -14.02
C LEU A 187 -10.84 19.26 -13.49
N LYS A 188 -10.24 19.06 -12.31
CA LYS A 188 -10.18 17.76 -11.63
C LYS A 188 -11.57 17.27 -11.19
N VAL A 189 -12.53 18.17 -10.93
CA VAL A 189 -13.93 17.79 -10.64
C VAL A 189 -14.62 17.26 -11.90
N GLN A 190 -14.40 17.90 -13.06
CA GLN A 190 -14.97 17.48 -14.34
C GLN A 190 -14.37 16.16 -14.85
N ALA A 191 -13.07 15.93 -14.66
CA ALA A 191 -12.40 14.68 -15.03
C ALA A 191 -12.86 13.48 -14.17
N GLN A 192 -13.37 13.73 -12.96
CA GLN A 192 -13.79 12.70 -12.00
C GLN A 192 -15.18 12.15 -12.28
N GLU A 193 -16.03 12.84 -13.05
CA GLU A 193 -17.32 12.29 -13.51
C GLU A 193 -17.16 10.97 -14.28
N GLY A 194 -15.97 10.69 -14.83
CA GLY A 194 -15.61 9.42 -15.45
C GLY A 194 -15.01 8.34 -14.55
N CYS A 195 -14.59 8.64 -13.31
CA CYS A 195 -13.84 7.71 -12.43
C CYS A 195 -14.69 6.97 -11.37
N GLY A 196 -16.02 7.11 -11.43
CA GLY A 196 -16.94 6.47 -10.49
C GLY A 196 -17.12 7.23 -9.17
N LEU A 197 -18.31 7.16 -8.58
CA LEU A 197 -18.61 7.81 -7.30
C LEU A 197 -17.91 7.08 -6.14
N GLY A 198 -16.71 7.55 -5.77
CA GLY A 198 -16.06 7.14 -4.53
C GLY A 198 -16.96 7.41 -3.30
N SER A 199 -17.02 6.46 -2.38
CA SER A 199 -17.88 6.58 -1.19
C SER A 199 -17.42 7.75 -0.31
N ARG A 200 -18.35 8.67 0.00
CA ARG A 200 -18.11 9.79 0.93
C ARG A 200 -17.84 9.25 2.33
N ARG A 201 -16.79 9.73 2.98
CA ARG A 201 -16.49 9.46 4.39
C ARG A 201 -15.98 10.74 5.05
N CYS A 202 -16.63 11.15 6.14
CA CYS A 202 -16.22 12.32 6.90
C CYS A 202 -14.86 12.07 7.58
N VAL A 203 -13.90 12.96 7.37
CA VAL A 203 -12.61 12.90 8.06
C VAL A 203 -12.72 13.61 9.40
N SER A 204 -12.59 12.84 10.47
CA SER A 204 -12.47 13.35 11.84
C SER A 204 -11.50 12.47 12.60
N GLY A 205 -10.88 13.00 13.66
CA GLY A 205 -9.88 12.25 14.43
C GLY A 205 -10.36 10.87 14.89
N LYS A 206 -11.64 10.74 15.30
CA LYS A 206 -12.22 9.46 15.77
C LYS A 206 -12.68 8.53 14.64
N THR A 207 -12.71 9.01 13.40
CA THR A 207 -13.17 8.20 12.26
C THR A 207 -12.08 7.18 11.90
N ALA A 208 -12.46 5.92 11.76
CA ALA A 208 -11.57 4.87 11.26
C ALA A 208 -11.17 5.11 9.80
N ILE A 209 -9.90 4.84 9.48
CA ILE A 209 -9.38 4.96 8.12
C ILE A 209 -10.13 3.99 7.19
N PRO A 210 -10.56 4.43 5.99
CA PRO A 210 -11.25 3.57 5.04
C PRO A 210 -10.36 2.48 4.48
N ARG A 211 -10.89 1.26 4.43
CA ARG A 211 -10.22 0.08 3.85
C ARG A 211 -9.97 0.24 2.35
N ASN A 212 -10.97 0.74 1.61
CA ASN A 212 -10.80 1.09 0.21
C ASN A 212 -10.21 2.50 0.08
N TRP A 213 -8.91 2.62 0.33
CA TRP A 213 -8.20 3.89 0.27
C TRP A 213 -8.26 4.53 -1.12
N ALA A 214 -8.14 3.72 -2.19
CA ALA A 214 -8.25 4.19 -3.56
C ALA A 214 -9.63 4.82 -3.83
N GLY A 215 -10.71 4.14 -3.46
CA GLY A 215 -12.07 4.68 -3.59
C GLY A 215 -12.34 5.91 -2.71
N PHE A 216 -11.71 5.99 -1.54
CA PHE A 216 -11.77 7.19 -0.68
C PHE A 216 -11.08 8.39 -1.34
N LEU A 217 -9.89 8.21 -1.91
CA LEU A 217 -9.15 9.24 -2.64
C LEU A 217 -9.81 9.61 -3.98
N CYS A 218 -10.64 8.75 -4.55
CA CYS A 218 -11.46 9.08 -5.72
C CYS A 218 -12.59 10.07 -5.41
N ASN A 219 -12.69 10.64 -4.20
CA ASN A 219 -13.65 11.68 -3.86
C ASN A 219 -12.92 12.96 -3.44
N ASN A 220 -13.13 14.07 -4.15
CA ASN A 220 -12.42 15.33 -3.88
C ASN A 220 -12.75 15.92 -2.51
N GLN A 221 -13.98 15.77 -2.02
CA GLN A 221 -14.36 16.25 -0.70
C GLN A 221 -13.65 15.49 0.42
N ASN A 222 -13.47 14.18 0.25
CA ASN A 222 -12.68 13.36 1.18
C ASN A 222 -11.21 13.83 1.24
N LYS A 223 -10.62 14.14 0.07
CA LYS A 223 -9.25 14.68 -0.01
C LYS A 223 -9.13 16.05 0.67
N THR A 224 -10.07 16.96 0.38
CA THR A 224 -10.10 18.29 1.01
C THR A 224 -10.19 18.17 2.53
N GLU A 225 -11.11 17.36 3.05
CA GLU A 225 -11.23 17.14 4.51
C GLU A 225 -9.99 16.50 5.12
N LEU A 226 -9.36 15.55 4.42
CA LEU A 226 -8.10 14.92 4.86
C LEU A 226 -6.98 15.95 4.97
N PHE A 227 -6.79 16.80 3.96
CA PHE A 227 -5.73 17.80 3.94
C PHE A 227 -5.96 18.90 4.97
N CYS A 228 -7.22 19.32 5.18
CA CYS A 228 -7.59 20.21 6.27
C CYS A 228 -7.21 19.61 7.62
N PHE A 229 -7.68 18.38 7.90
CA PHE A 229 -7.41 17.69 9.16
C PHE A 229 -5.90 17.56 9.45
N LEU A 230 -5.11 17.11 8.47
CA LEU A 230 -3.66 16.97 8.65
C LEU A 230 -2.97 18.33 8.85
N SER A 231 -3.43 19.37 8.16
CA SER A 231 -2.89 20.73 8.31
C SER A 231 -3.18 21.32 9.69
N GLU A 232 -4.40 21.13 10.19
CA GLU A 232 -4.79 21.51 11.56
C GLU A 232 -3.90 20.79 12.58
N LYS A 233 -3.70 19.47 12.42
CA LYS A 233 -2.81 18.69 13.29
C LYS A 233 -1.37 19.18 13.27
N LEU A 234 -0.85 19.55 12.10
CA LEU A 234 0.49 20.15 12.00
C LEU A 234 0.56 21.52 12.67
N SER A 235 -0.54 22.30 12.68
CA SER A 235 -0.56 23.61 13.33
C SER A 235 -0.46 23.54 14.87
N GLU A 236 -0.78 22.38 15.45
CA GLU A 236 -0.78 22.14 16.89
C GLU A 236 0.58 21.66 17.44
N ILE A 237 1.53 21.27 16.57
CA ILE A 237 2.78 20.64 17.02
C ILE A 237 3.83 21.67 17.46
N ASN A 238 4.66 21.31 18.44
CA ASN A 238 5.83 22.11 18.81
C ASN A 238 7.03 21.78 17.91
N VAL A 239 7.50 22.77 17.16
CA VAL A 239 8.68 22.70 16.27
C VAL A 239 9.92 23.43 16.81
N GLY A 240 9.86 23.91 18.06
CA GLY A 240 10.97 24.62 18.71
C GLY A 240 11.30 25.95 18.01
N ARG A 241 12.57 26.12 17.60
CA ARG A 241 13.07 27.33 16.90
C ARG A 241 12.98 27.24 15.37
N LYS A 242 12.30 26.22 14.85
CA LYS A 242 12.17 25.98 13.41
C LYS A 242 10.85 26.52 12.89
N GLU A 243 10.71 26.44 11.58
CA GLU A 243 9.60 26.98 10.83
C GLU A 243 8.82 25.87 10.14
N LEU A 244 7.51 25.79 10.39
CA LEU A 244 6.62 24.87 9.68
C LEU A 244 5.45 25.64 9.09
N TYR A 245 5.29 25.52 7.78
CA TYR A 245 4.16 26.06 7.03
C TYR A 245 3.36 24.90 6.46
N THR A 246 2.04 24.97 6.54
CA THR A 246 1.16 24.02 5.85
C THR A 246 0.04 24.77 5.15
N THR A 247 -0.28 24.40 3.92
CA THR A 247 -1.38 25.03 3.19
C THR A 247 -2.71 24.54 3.76
N HIS A 248 -3.68 25.41 3.93
CA HIS A 248 -5.01 25.03 4.39
C HIS A 248 -6.03 25.80 3.57
N LEU A 249 -6.66 25.09 2.62
CA LEU A 249 -7.51 25.73 1.60
C LEU A 249 -6.75 26.87 0.90
N ASP A 250 -7.27 28.10 0.97
CA ASP A 250 -6.75 29.30 0.33
C ASP A 250 -5.69 30.07 1.14
N HIS A 251 -5.37 29.61 2.35
CA HIS A 251 -4.46 30.27 3.28
C HIS A 251 -3.34 29.34 3.76
N VAL A 252 -2.42 29.86 4.58
CA VAL A 252 -1.28 29.11 5.11
C VAL A 252 -1.31 29.11 6.63
N LEU A 253 -1.42 27.93 7.22
CA LEU A 253 -1.21 27.75 8.66
C LEU A 253 0.29 27.72 8.93
N THR A 254 0.69 28.42 9.98
CA THR A 254 2.11 28.64 10.29
C THR A 254 2.37 28.33 11.75
N VAL A 255 3.45 27.60 12.02
CA VAL A 255 3.92 27.29 13.38
C VAL A 255 5.30 27.90 13.60
N HIS A 256 5.37 28.90 14.47
CA HIS A 256 6.61 29.55 14.93
C HIS A 256 6.51 29.90 16.42
N HIS A 257 7.66 29.92 17.11
CA HIS A 257 7.76 30.26 18.52
C HIS A 257 8.40 31.64 18.79
N SER A 258 8.55 32.52 17.79
CA SER A 258 9.10 33.86 18.01
C SER A 258 8.22 34.95 17.39
N ASP A 259 7.93 35.98 18.19
CA ASP A 259 7.29 37.28 17.87
C ASP A 259 8.07 38.09 16.81
N SER A 260 8.47 37.48 15.71
CA SER A 260 9.08 38.19 14.59
C SER A 260 7.97 38.57 13.61
N GLU A 261 7.59 39.85 13.63
CA GLU A 261 6.58 40.51 12.77
C GLU A 261 6.80 40.35 11.25
N SER A 262 7.86 39.67 10.81
CA SER A 262 8.09 39.37 9.40
C SER A 262 7.36 38.09 8.99
N LYS A 263 6.02 38.09 9.03
CA LYS A 263 5.24 37.05 8.35
C LYS A 263 5.53 37.17 6.86
N ILE A 264 6.35 36.27 6.30
CA ILE A 264 6.54 36.21 4.86
C ILE A 264 5.16 35.95 4.26
N ARG A 265 4.62 36.93 3.53
CA ARG A 265 3.29 36.85 2.95
C ARG A 265 3.34 35.95 1.72
N ILE A 266 3.25 34.65 1.98
CA ILE A 266 3.18 33.58 0.98
C ILE A 266 1.75 33.47 0.42
N GLU A 267 0.78 34.03 1.14
CA GLU A 267 -0.61 34.16 0.72
C GLU A 267 -0.83 35.18 -0.42
N PRO A 268 -1.89 35.02 -1.22
CA PRO A 268 -2.86 33.91 -1.20
C PRO A 268 -2.30 32.65 -1.87
N CYS A 269 -2.78 31.50 -1.40
CA CYS A 269 -2.48 30.19 -1.96
C CYS A 269 -3.64 29.78 -2.88
N SER A 270 -3.67 30.30 -4.11
CA SER A 270 -4.83 30.13 -5.02
C SER A 270 -4.61 29.09 -6.13
N HIS A 271 -3.49 28.38 -6.09
CA HIS A 271 -3.16 27.38 -7.10
C HIS A 271 -3.86 26.06 -6.76
N GLU A 272 -4.46 25.44 -7.78
CA GLU A 272 -5.17 24.17 -7.61
C GLU A 272 -4.21 23.00 -7.33
N GLU A 273 -3.03 23.01 -7.97
CA GLU A 273 -2.09 21.91 -7.92
C GLU A 273 -0.92 22.18 -6.97
N ALA A 274 -0.66 21.23 -6.07
CA ALA A 274 0.40 21.29 -5.09
C ALA A 274 1.76 21.57 -5.75
N GLY A 275 2.03 20.96 -6.91
CA GLY A 275 3.26 21.16 -7.65
C GLY A 275 3.52 22.62 -8.01
N THR A 276 2.54 23.30 -8.60
CA THR A 276 2.68 24.74 -8.92
C THR A 276 2.74 25.62 -7.66
N GLN A 277 2.05 25.21 -6.60
CA GLN A 277 2.05 25.91 -5.32
C GLN A 277 3.40 25.78 -4.59
N MET A 278 4.08 24.63 -4.68
CA MET A 278 5.46 24.45 -4.22
C MET A 278 6.41 25.46 -4.86
N LEU A 279 6.24 25.72 -6.16
CA LEU A 279 7.05 26.73 -6.86
C LEU A 279 6.74 28.16 -6.40
N LEU A 280 5.49 28.47 -6.08
CA LEU A 280 5.11 29.77 -5.52
C LEU A 280 5.75 29.99 -4.14
N HIS A 281 5.72 28.96 -3.28
CA HIS A 281 6.40 29.00 -1.98
C HIS A 281 7.91 29.16 -2.15
N ALA A 282 8.52 28.41 -3.08
CA ALA A 282 9.93 28.51 -3.42
C ALA A 282 10.35 29.91 -3.92
N ALA A 283 9.45 30.62 -4.61
CA ALA A 283 9.71 31.97 -5.13
C ALA A 283 9.56 33.06 -4.05
N ARG A 284 8.72 32.82 -3.03
CA ARG A 284 8.36 33.81 -2.00
C ARG A 284 9.06 33.56 -0.68
N GLN A 285 9.89 32.53 -0.59
CA GLN A 285 10.71 32.22 0.58
C GLN A 285 12.06 32.97 0.51
N GLY A 286 12.61 33.34 1.66
CA GLY A 286 13.83 34.16 1.75
C GLY A 286 15.16 33.39 1.84
N HIS A 287 15.17 32.07 1.66
CA HIS A 287 16.36 31.22 1.79
C HIS A 287 17.08 31.03 0.45
N SER A 288 18.40 30.84 0.54
CA SER A 288 19.28 30.67 -0.62
C SER A 288 19.39 29.23 -1.13
N LYS A 289 19.00 28.25 -0.32
CA LYS A 289 19.06 26.82 -0.68
C LYS A 289 17.69 26.19 -0.48
N LEU A 290 17.23 25.48 -1.49
CA LEU A 290 15.92 24.85 -1.52
C LEU A 290 16.01 23.37 -1.90
N LEU A 291 15.19 22.58 -1.23
CA LEU A 291 14.95 21.17 -1.53
C LEU A 291 13.44 20.97 -1.75
N LEU A 292 13.07 20.52 -2.95
CA LEU A 292 11.71 20.14 -3.29
C LEU A 292 11.58 18.60 -3.25
N THR A 293 10.70 18.08 -2.41
CA THR A 293 10.45 16.63 -2.33
C THR A 293 9.20 16.30 -3.13
N THR A 294 9.32 15.43 -4.14
CA THR A 294 8.19 15.09 -5.01
C THR A 294 8.38 13.71 -5.66
N VAL A 295 7.29 13.06 -6.05
CA VAL A 295 7.29 11.86 -6.91
C VAL A 295 6.78 12.18 -8.32
N ASP A 296 6.31 13.40 -8.52
CA ASP A 296 5.70 13.87 -9.75
C ASP A 296 6.75 14.52 -10.66
N THR A 297 6.74 14.10 -11.92
CA THR A 297 7.67 14.58 -12.95
C THR A 297 7.33 16.00 -13.37
N ASP A 298 6.07 16.42 -13.28
CA ASP A 298 5.62 17.76 -13.66
C ASP A 298 6.31 18.80 -12.75
N VAL A 299 6.45 18.49 -11.47
CA VAL A 299 7.20 19.33 -10.50
C VAL A 299 8.69 19.43 -10.84
N VAL A 300 9.31 18.35 -11.33
CA VAL A 300 10.72 18.38 -11.78
C VAL A 300 10.88 19.33 -12.96
N VAL A 301 9.99 19.22 -13.94
CA VAL A 301 9.99 20.07 -15.14
C VAL A 301 9.76 21.54 -14.78
N LEU A 302 8.80 21.82 -13.90
CA LEU A 302 8.52 23.17 -13.40
C LEU A 302 9.70 23.75 -12.61
N ALA A 303 10.34 22.95 -11.75
CA ALA A 303 11.51 23.37 -10.99
C ALA A 303 12.68 23.74 -11.91
N MET A 304 12.95 22.95 -12.95
CA MET A 304 13.98 23.27 -13.93
C MET A 304 13.66 24.52 -14.73
N ALA A 305 12.39 24.70 -15.13
CA ALA A 305 11.95 25.88 -15.87
C ALA A 305 12.04 27.17 -15.05
N GLN A 306 11.71 27.11 -13.76
CA GLN A 306 11.70 28.29 -12.88
C GLN A 306 13.02 28.54 -12.14
N ALA A 307 14.01 27.63 -12.23
CA ALA A 307 15.26 27.75 -11.47
C ALA A 307 15.96 29.11 -11.62
N HIS A 308 15.99 29.67 -12.85
CA HIS A 308 16.59 30.99 -13.12
C HIS A 308 15.79 32.15 -12.53
N HIS A 309 14.50 31.97 -12.29
CA HIS A 309 13.62 32.99 -11.70
C HIS A 309 13.62 32.95 -10.17
N LEU A 310 13.95 31.82 -9.57
CA LEU A 310 13.85 31.60 -8.13
C LEU A 310 14.92 32.32 -7.29
N GLN A 311 15.88 33.04 -7.88
CA GLN A 311 16.95 33.79 -7.17
C GLN A 311 17.64 33.00 -6.03
N VAL A 312 17.66 31.66 -6.12
CA VAL A 312 18.30 30.77 -5.15
C VAL A 312 19.65 30.30 -5.66
N SER A 313 20.59 30.07 -4.73
CA SER A 313 21.92 29.55 -5.05
C SER A 313 21.89 28.06 -5.40
N GLU A 314 21.06 27.28 -4.70
CA GLU A 314 20.93 25.85 -4.90
C GLU A 314 19.46 25.45 -4.89
N LEU A 315 19.01 24.81 -5.98
CA LEU A 315 17.70 24.19 -6.09
C LEU A 315 17.89 22.70 -6.35
N TRP A 316 17.47 21.88 -5.39
CA TRP A 316 17.54 20.43 -5.42
C TRP A 316 16.13 19.83 -5.43
N LEU A 317 15.97 18.69 -6.08
CA LEU A 317 14.78 17.85 -5.93
C LEU A 317 15.14 16.51 -5.28
N ALA A 318 14.46 16.14 -4.21
CA ALA A 318 14.39 14.76 -3.73
C ALA A 318 13.27 14.04 -4.49
N PHE A 319 13.63 13.27 -5.51
CA PHE A 319 12.69 12.69 -6.47
C PHE A 319 12.57 11.17 -6.37
N GLY A 320 11.34 10.66 -6.34
CA GLY A 320 11.01 9.24 -6.42
C GLY A 320 10.85 8.54 -5.06
N VAL A 321 10.70 7.21 -5.08
CA VAL A 321 10.51 6.38 -3.87
C VAL A 321 11.38 5.12 -3.92
N GLY A 322 11.74 4.61 -2.73
CA GLY A 322 12.47 3.35 -2.59
C GLY A 322 13.76 3.30 -3.41
N LYS A 323 13.90 2.27 -4.26
CA LYS A 323 15.10 2.07 -5.11
C LYS A 323 15.29 3.14 -6.19
N HIS A 324 14.26 3.93 -6.49
CA HIS A 324 14.30 4.98 -7.51
C HIS A 324 14.44 6.38 -6.90
N TYR A 325 14.59 6.49 -5.57
CA TYR A 325 14.84 7.75 -4.89
C TYR A 325 16.21 8.32 -5.28
N ARG A 326 16.24 9.61 -5.66
CA ARG A 326 17.46 10.30 -6.07
C ARG A 326 17.37 11.81 -5.88
N PHE A 327 18.51 12.45 -5.70
CA PHE A 327 18.63 13.90 -5.71
C PHE A 327 18.93 14.42 -7.12
N ILE A 328 18.19 15.43 -7.57
CA ILE A 328 18.34 16.06 -8.87
C ILE A 328 18.73 17.53 -8.68
N PRO A 329 19.90 17.99 -9.17
CA PRO A 329 20.30 19.39 -9.10
C PRO A 329 19.62 20.23 -10.19
N ALA A 330 18.38 20.68 -9.95
CA ALA A 330 17.62 21.47 -10.92
C ALA A 330 18.37 22.72 -11.37
N HIS A 331 19.03 23.41 -10.44
CA HIS A 331 19.84 24.59 -10.72
C HIS A 331 20.96 24.30 -11.73
N SER A 332 21.77 23.25 -11.53
CA SER A 332 22.87 22.91 -12.44
C SER A 332 22.37 22.51 -13.83
N ILE A 333 21.29 21.71 -13.89
CA ILE A 333 20.73 21.26 -15.17
C ILE A 333 20.17 22.46 -15.92
N SER A 334 19.38 23.31 -15.26
CA SER A 334 18.81 24.52 -15.86
C SER A 334 19.89 25.49 -16.35
N SER A 335 20.99 25.67 -15.60
CA SER A 335 22.15 26.45 -16.04
C SER A 335 22.84 25.85 -17.26
N SER A 336 23.00 24.52 -17.32
CA SER A 336 23.63 23.84 -18.46
C SER A 336 22.82 23.93 -19.76
N MET A 337 21.49 23.95 -19.64
CA MET A 337 20.58 24.06 -20.77
C MET A 337 20.43 25.49 -21.28
N GLY A 338 20.63 26.47 -20.41
CA GLY A 338 20.37 27.88 -20.66
C GLY A 338 18.89 28.25 -20.44
N PRO A 339 18.61 29.54 -20.17
CA PRO A 339 17.29 29.99 -19.75
C PRO A 339 16.20 29.78 -20.80
N GLU A 340 16.52 29.95 -22.09
CA GLU A 340 15.54 29.76 -23.18
C GLU A 340 15.03 28.31 -23.23
N LYS A 341 15.95 27.33 -23.21
CA LYS A 341 15.58 25.91 -23.24
C LYS A 341 14.88 25.49 -21.96
N ALA A 342 15.36 25.95 -20.80
CA ALA A 342 14.74 25.67 -19.51
C ALA A 342 13.28 26.16 -19.47
N THR A 343 13.03 27.39 -19.95
CA THR A 343 11.69 27.98 -19.98
C THR A 343 10.75 27.25 -20.94
N ALA A 344 11.28 26.67 -22.02
CA ALA A 344 10.51 25.89 -22.99
C ALA A 344 10.19 24.46 -22.51
N LEU A 345 10.80 23.98 -21.42
CA LEU A 345 10.61 22.61 -20.92
C LEU A 345 9.14 22.20 -20.70
N PRO A 346 8.29 23.02 -20.06
CA PRO A 346 6.90 22.64 -19.82
C PRO A 346 6.13 22.41 -21.13
N PHE A 347 6.45 23.18 -22.18
CA PHE A 347 5.85 23.01 -23.50
C PHE A 347 6.24 21.67 -24.13
N PHE A 348 7.52 21.31 -24.11
CA PHE A 348 7.97 20.02 -24.65
C PHE A 348 7.43 18.84 -23.84
N HIS A 349 7.38 18.97 -22.52
CA HIS A 349 6.82 17.96 -21.62
C HIS A 349 5.34 17.68 -21.92
N ALA A 350 4.54 18.74 -22.10
CA ALA A 350 3.14 18.63 -22.52
C ALA A 350 2.96 17.89 -23.86
N LEU A 351 3.90 18.03 -24.80
CA LEU A 351 3.86 17.30 -26.08
C LEU A 351 4.18 15.80 -25.95
N THR A 352 4.96 15.42 -24.93
CA THR A 352 5.43 14.04 -24.73
C THR A 352 4.61 13.25 -23.72
N GLY A 353 3.69 13.91 -23.00
CA GLY A 353 2.80 13.32 -22.02
C GLY A 353 2.92 13.99 -20.66
N CYS A 354 2.01 14.92 -20.40
CA CYS A 354 1.64 15.46 -19.08
C CYS A 354 0.17 15.06 -18.82
N ASP A 355 -0.23 14.95 -17.55
CA ASP A 355 -1.52 14.38 -17.08
C ASP A 355 -2.79 14.96 -17.76
N ILE A 356 -2.67 16.10 -18.42
CA ILE A 356 -3.78 16.87 -19.01
C ILE A 356 -3.80 16.83 -20.54
N THR A 357 -2.81 16.20 -21.19
CA THR A 357 -2.63 16.29 -22.66
C THR A 357 -2.45 14.92 -23.31
N LEU A 358 -3.21 14.67 -24.38
CA LEU A 358 -3.00 13.52 -25.27
C LEU A 358 -1.60 13.62 -25.88
N ALA A 359 -0.72 12.66 -25.56
CA ALA A 359 0.59 12.57 -26.17
C ALA A 359 0.47 12.30 -27.68
N PHE A 360 1.30 12.94 -28.50
CA PHE A 360 1.34 12.64 -29.93
C PHE A 360 1.81 11.20 -30.17
N ALA A 361 0.98 10.39 -30.84
CA ALA A 361 1.29 9.00 -31.17
C ALA A 361 2.65 8.90 -31.88
N GLY A 362 3.59 8.14 -31.29
CA GLY A 362 4.90 7.85 -31.87
C GLY A 362 6.03 8.86 -31.57
N ARG A 363 5.80 9.88 -30.74
CA ARG A 363 6.84 10.83 -30.28
C ARG A 363 7.10 10.73 -28.78
N GLY A 364 8.03 9.85 -28.39
CA GLY A 364 8.57 9.83 -27.03
C GLY A 364 9.65 10.89 -26.79
N GLY A 365 10.06 11.09 -25.53
CA GLY A 365 11.01 12.13 -25.08
C GLY A 365 12.42 12.11 -25.69
N LYS A 366 12.75 11.22 -26.63
CA LYS A 366 13.98 11.33 -27.45
C LYS A 366 13.76 11.96 -28.83
N LYS A 367 12.50 12.09 -29.26
CA LYS A 367 12.13 12.66 -30.58
C LYS A 367 11.54 14.07 -30.48
N ALA A 368 11.26 14.54 -29.26
CA ALA A 368 10.68 15.85 -29.00
C ALA A 368 11.72 16.94 -28.66
N TRP A 369 12.99 16.55 -28.51
CA TRP A 369 14.09 17.38 -28.01
C TRP A 369 15.14 17.61 -29.08
#